data_AF-A0A7J2M940-F1
#
_entry.id   AF-A0A7J2M940-F1
#
_cell.length_a   1.000
_cell.length_b   1.000
_cell.length_c   1.000
_cell.angle_alpha   90.00
_cell.angle_beta   90.00
_cell.angle_gamma   90.00
#
_symmetry.space_group_name_H-M   'P 1'
#
loop_
_entity.id
_entity.type
_entity.pdbx_description
1 polymer ?
#
loop_
_entity_poly.entity_id
_entity_poly.type
_entity_poly.pdbx_seq_one_letter_code
_entity_poly.pdbx_strand_id
1 'polypeptide(L)'
;WSFGNKIVENNISYNDVGIRLISSIGAVIMKNNFFYNRRHAYFEKFIIFGVIPLNLIHGNFWGRPHIFPKIIFGKLMPGNIPWVHFDWMPRLRPYEWDA
;
A
#
# COMPACT_ATOMS: atom_id res chain seq x y z
N TRP A 1 4.78 -12.38 -11.09
CA TRP A 1 5.41 -11.89 -9.84
C TRP A 1 6.18 -10.64 -10.19
N SER A 2 6.33 -9.71 -9.25
CA SER A 2 7.07 -8.46 -9.50
C SER A 2 8.05 -8.19 -8.37
N PHE A 3 9.25 -7.69 -8.68
CA PHE A 3 10.35 -7.60 -7.73
C PHE A 3 10.89 -6.17 -7.67
N GLY A 4 11.04 -5.61 -6.46
CA GLY A 4 11.78 -4.36 -6.25
C GLY A 4 11.15 -3.10 -6.86
N ASN A 5 9.87 -3.14 -7.23
CA ASN A 5 9.21 -2.00 -7.87
C ASN A 5 9.07 -0.82 -6.92
N LYS A 6 9.28 0.40 -7.45
CA LYS A 6 9.10 1.65 -6.73
C LYS A 6 7.90 2.39 -7.27
N ILE A 7 6.93 2.70 -6.42
CA ILE A 7 5.78 3.55 -6.71
C ILE A 7 5.89 4.74 -5.76
N VAL A 8 6.43 5.85 -6.25
CA VAL A 8 6.88 6.96 -5.41
C VAL A 8 6.39 8.28 -5.99
N GLU A 9 5.87 9.16 -5.13
CA GLU A 9 5.52 10.55 -5.49
C GLU A 9 4.44 10.67 -6.58
N ASN A 10 3.45 9.75 -6.59
CA ASN A 10 2.33 9.78 -7.54
C ASN A 10 1.05 10.34 -6.92
N ASN A 11 0.21 10.96 -7.76
CA ASN A 11 -1.19 11.28 -7.46
C ASN A 11 -2.09 10.16 -7.98
N ILE A 12 -2.64 9.35 -7.06
CA ILE A 12 -3.46 8.18 -7.38
C ILE A 12 -4.89 8.47 -6.96
N SER A 13 -5.76 8.72 -7.93
CA SER A 13 -7.14 9.15 -7.65
C SER A 13 -8.15 8.64 -8.67
N TYR A 14 -9.42 8.58 -8.24
CA TYR A 14 -10.55 8.16 -9.08
C TYR A 14 -10.45 6.74 -9.65
N ASN A 15 -9.82 5.81 -8.92
CA ASN A 15 -9.78 4.39 -9.28
C ASN A 15 -10.69 3.53 -8.38
N ASP A 16 -11.14 2.38 -8.88
CA ASP A 16 -11.80 1.35 -8.05
C ASP A 16 -10.82 0.79 -7.01
N VAL A 17 -9.58 0.50 -7.42
CA VAL A 17 -8.46 0.19 -6.51
C VAL A 17 -7.24 1.01 -6.92
N GLY A 18 -6.72 1.85 -6.03
CA GLY A 18 -5.60 2.75 -6.32
C GLY A 18 -4.30 1.99 -6.62
N ILE A 19 -3.84 1.13 -5.71
CA ILE A 19 -2.76 0.17 -5.97
C ILE A 19 -3.22 -1.23 -5.61
N ARG A 20 -2.99 -2.19 -6.52
CA ARG A 20 -3.18 -3.62 -6.27
C ARG A 20 -1.85 -4.35 -6.43
N LEU A 21 -1.32 -4.87 -5.33
CA LEU A 21 -0.09 -5.68 -5.34
C LEU A 21 -0.43 -7.17 -5.38
N ILE A 22 -0.07 -7.85 -6.46
CA ILE A 22 -0.26 -9.29 -6.62
C ILE A 22 1.10 -9.96 -6.71
N SER A 23 1.41 -10.87 -5.77
CA SER A 23 2.69 -11.60 -5.74
C SER A 23 3.91 -10.67 -5.90
N SER A 24 3.87 -9.53 -5.23
CA SER A 24 4.92 -8.52 -5.26
C SER A 24 5.87 -8.69 -4.08
N ILE A 25 7.17 -8.65 -4.36
CA ILE A 25 8.26 -8.87 -3.39
C ILE A 25 9.17 -7.64 -3.40
N GLY A 26 9.38 -7.03 -2.23
CA GLY A 26 10.29 -5.89 -2.08
C GLY A 26 9.80 -4.61 -2.76
N ALA A 27 8.50 -4.45 -3.01
CA ALA A 27 7.97 -3.20 -3.53
C ALA A 27 8.06 -2.09 -2.49
N VAL A 28 8.34 -0.87 -2.96
CA VAL A 28 8.46 0.34 -2.15
C VAL A 28 7.39 1.32 -2.61
N ILE A 29 6.47 1.64 -1.70
CA ILE A 29 5.34 2.54 -1.94
C ILE A 29 5.42 3.68 -0.94
N MET A 30 5.88 4.84 -1.40
CA MET A 30 6.10 5.98 -0.51
C MET A 30 5.73 7.30 -1.15
N LYS A 31 5.34 8.27 -0.31
CA LYS A 31 5.06 9.65 -0.73
C LYS A 31 3.99 9.78 -1.82
N ASN A 32 3.12 8.78 -2.00
CA ASN A 32 2.00 8.89 -2.93
C ASN A 32 0.80 9.55 -2.26
N ASN A 33 -0.01 10.23 -3.05
CA ASN A 33 -1.26 10.83 -2.61
C ASN A 33 -2.43 9.97 -3.07
N PHE A 34 -3.11 9.34 -2.11
CA PHE A 34 -4.33 8.57 -2.35
C PHE A 34 -5.55 9.38 -1.95
N PHE A 35 -6.38 9.72 -2.92
CA PHE A 35 -7.64 10.45 -2.71
C PHE A 35 -8.71 9.98 -3.68
N TYR A 36 -9.99 10.04 -3.30
CA TYR A 36 -11.14 9.64 -4.13
C TYR A 36 -11.02 8.29 -4.85
N ASN A 37 -10.36 7.29 -4.27
CA ASN A 37 -10.41 5.92 -4.77
C ASN A 37 -11.43 5.14 -3.94
N ARG A 38 -12.19 4.22 -4.55
CA ARG A 38 -13.11 3.35 -3.78
C ARG A 38 -12.34 2.52 -2.76
N ARG A 39 -11.15 2.03 -3.13
CA ARG A 39 -10.18 1.42 -2.23
C ARG A 39 -8.78 1.93 -2.55
N HIS A 40 -8.13 2.62 -1.63
CA HIS A 40 -6.80 3.19 -1.91
C HIS A 40 -5.72 2.14 -2.21
N ALA A 41 -5.69 1.04 -1.45
CA ALA A 41 -4.72 -0.03 -1.67
C ALA A 41 -5.28 -1.42 -1.34
N TYR A 42 -4.80 -2.43 -2.06
CA TYR A 42 -5.07 -3.85 -1.84
C TYR A 42 -3.82 -4.69 -2.11
N PHE A 43 -3.70 -5.83 -1.43
CA PHE A 43 -2.64 -6.79 -1.72
C PHE A 43 -3.11 -8.23 -1.68
N GLU A 44 -2.42 -9.06 -2.46
CA GLU A 44 -2.50 -10.50 -2.51
C GLU A 44 -1.06 -11.04 -2.39
N LYS A 45 -0.68 -11.47 -1.18
CA LYS A 45 0.68 -11.93 -0.89
C LYS A 45 0.74 -13.45 -0.99
N PHE A 46 1.59 -13.95 -1.87
CA PHE A 46 1.87 -15.38 -1.92
C PHE A 46 2.89 -15.72 -0.83
N ILE A 47 2.57 -16.70 0.00
CA ILE A 47 3.50 -17.34 0.93
C ILE A 47 4.44 -18.20 0.10
N ILE A 48 5.72 -17.86 0.12
CA ILE A 48 6.75 -18.50 -0.70
C ILE A 48 7.72 -19.18 0.26
N PHE A 49 7.83 -20.51 0.16
CA PHE A 49 8.66 -21.33 1.06
C PHE A 49 8.42 -21.05 2.55
N GLY A 50 7.16 -20.81 2.94
CA GLY A 50 6.78 -20.48 4.32
C GLY A 50 7.00 -19.02 4.73
N VAL A 51 7.49 -18.16 3.83
CA VAL A 51 7.79 -16.75 4.11
C VAL A 51 6.76 -15.84 3.45
N ILE A 52 6.30 -14.81 4.17
CA ILE A 52 5.42 -13.76 3.65
C ILE A 52 6.30 -12.64 3.05
N PRO A 53 6.17 -12.31 1.75
CA PRO A 53 6.93 -11.24 1.13
C PRO A 53 6.70 -9.89 1.81
N LEU A 54 7.81 -9.21 2.09
CA LEU A 54 7.82 -7.87 2.64
C LEU A 54 7.77 -6.85 1.51
N ASN A 55 6.86 -5.90 1.64
CA ASN A 55 6.81 -4.68 0.83
C ASN A 55 6.89 -3.52 1.81
N LEU A 56 7.60 -2.46 1.46
CA LEU A 56 7.67 -1.26 2.28
C LEU A 56 6.57 -0.31 1.84
N ILE A 57 5.67 0.04 2.77
CA ILE A 57 4.66 1.07 2.56
C ILE A 57 4.82 2.09 3.68
N HIS A 58 5.16 3.33 3.34
CA HIS A 58 5.51 4.34 4.31
C HIS A 58 5.29 5.75 3.76
N GLY A 59 4.73 6.65 4.57
CA GLY A 59 4.73 8.06 4.23
C GLY A 59 3.81 8.40 3.06
N ASN A 60 2.72 7.67 2.86
CA ASN A 60 1.71 8.02 1.84
C ASN A 60 0.58 8.83 2.47
N PHE A 61 -0.02 9.74 1.71
CA PHE A 61 -1.21 10.48 2.13
C PHE A 61 -2.46 9.65 1.80
N TRP A 62 -3.36 9.50 2.79
CA TRP A 62 -4.56 8.65 2.68
C TRP A 62 -5.86 9.40 2.94
N GLY A 63 -5.86 10.73 2.92
CA GLY A 63 -7.07 11.54 3.16
C GLY A 63 -7.67 11.38 4.55
N ARG A 64 -6.87 11.04 5.57
CA ARG A 64 -7.32 10.84 6.96
C ARG A 64 -6.38 11.48 7.99
N PRO A 65 -6.86 11.81 9.19
CA PRO A 65 -6.00 12.22 10.30
C PRO A 65 -4.99 11.15 10.72
N HIS A 66 -3.75 11.56 11.01
CA HIS A 66 -2.67 10.66 11.47
C HIS A 66 -2.76 10.44 12.99
N ILE A 67 -3.67 9.55 13.40
CA ILE A 67 -3.78 9.11 14.80
C ILE A 67 -3.22 7.69 14.98
N PHE A 68 -3.35 6.86 13.95
CA PHE A 68 -2.89 5.47 13.93
C PHE A 68 -2.31 5.11 12.56
N PRO A 69 -1.45 4.07 12.50
CA PRO A 69 -1.03 3.48 11.23
C PRO A 69 -2.21 3.27 10.29
N LYS A 70 -1.98 3.45 8.99
CA LYS A 70 -3.02 3.14 8.01
C LYS A 70 -3.01 1.64 7.74
N ILE A 71 -4.10 1.00 8.16
CA ILE A 71 -4.37 -0.41 7.82
C ILE A 71 -4.75 -0.50 6.34
N ILE A 72 -4.06 -1.40 5.66
CA ILE A 72 -4.33 -1.82 4.29
C ILE A 72 -4.79 -3.27 4.41
N PHE A 73 -6.02 -3.53 4.01
CA PHE A 73 -6.57 -4.89 4.00
C PHE A 73 -6.12 -5.61 2.73
N GLY A 74 -5.87 -6.90 2.84
CA GLY A 74 -5.41 -7.77 1.77
C GLY A 74 -5.73 -9.23 2.07
N LYS A 75 -5.06 -10.14 1.37
CA LYS A 75 -5.11 -11.58 1.66
C LYS A 75 -3.77 -12.26 1.44
N LEU A 76 -3.56 -13.38 2.12
CA LEU A 76 -2.49 -14.33 1.86
C LEU A 76 -2.96 -15.42 0.89
N MET A 77 -2.03 -15.90 0.07
CA MET A 77 -2.21 -17.00 -0.86
C MET A 77 -1.11 -18.04 -0.67
N PRO A 78 -1.37 -19.34 -0.85
CA PRO A 78 -2.68 -19.95 -1.11
C PRO A 78 -3.64 -19.86 0.09
N GLY A 79 -4.95 -20.05 -0.14
CA GLY A 79 -5.97 -20.14 0.92
C GLY A 79 -6.88 -18.91 1.13
N ASN A 80 -6.64 -17.79 0.43
CA ASN A 80 -7.44 -16.56 0.53
C ASN A 80 -7.62 -16.05 1.98
N ILE A 81 -6.63 -16.25 2.85
CA ILE A 81 -6.70 -15.89 4.26
C ILE A 81 -6.69 -14.35 4.36
N PRO A 82 -7.71 -13.71 4.97
CA PRO A 82 -7.71 -12.27 5.18
C PRO A 82 -6.46 -11.83 5.95
N TRP A 83 -5.84 -10.75 5.52
CA TRP A 83 -4.60 -10.26 6.12
C TRP A 83 -4.52 -8.74 6.09
N VAL A 84 -3.61 -8.19 6.88
CA VAL A 84 -3.40 -6.75 6.96
C VAL A 84 -1.94 -6.39 6.72
N HIS A 85 -1.74 -5.21 6.18
CA HIS A 85 -0.45 -4.56 6.06
C HIS A 85 -0.61 -3.12 6.53
N PHE A 86 0.48 -2.53 7.00
CA PHE A 86 0.43 -1.21 7.61
C PHE A 86 1.31 -0.24 6.83
N ASP A 87 0.78 0.95 6.58
CA ASP A 87 1.62 2.14 6.45
C ASP A 87 1.76 2.71 7.86
N TRP A 88 2.95 2.57 8.44
CA TRP A 88 3.23 2.95 9.82
C TRP A 88 3.25 4.45 10.04
N MET A 89 3.48 5.25 8.99
CA MET A 89 3.62 6.69 9.09
C MET A 89 2.83 7.38 7.97
N PRO A 90 1.49 7.27 7.98
CA PRO A 90 0.66 7.93 6.97
C PRO A 90 0.86 9.45 7.00
N ARG A 91 0.92 10.12 5.87
CA ARG A 91 1.03 11.60 5.87
C ARG A 91 -0.30 12.25 6.23
N LEU A 92 -0.23 13.36 6.96
CA LEU A 92 -1.39 14.21 7.27
C LEU A 92 -1.78 15.11 6.09
N ARG A 93 -0.81 15.45 5.23
CA ARG A 93 -0.99 16.34 4.08
C ARG A 93 -0.44 15.69 2.80
N PRO A 94 -0.95 16.07 1.61
CA PRO A 94 -0.40 15.67 0.32
C PRO A 94 1.11 15.90 0.23
N TYR A 95 1.79 15.10 -0.59
CA TYR A 95 3.24 15.17 -0.81
C TYR A 95 3.73 16.55 -1.22
N GLU A 96 3.03 17.16 -2.18
CA GLU A 96 3.39 18.42 -2.82
C GLU A 96 3.37 19.62 -1.86
N TRP A 97 2.77 19.51 -0.66
CA TRP A 97 2.68 20.61 0.29
C TRP A 97 3.86 20.71 1.26
N ASP A 98 4.78 19.75 1.21
CA ASP A 98 6.02 19.76 1.99
C ASP A 98 7.26 20.03 1.09
N ALA A 99 7.04 20.34 -0.20
CA ALA A 99 8.08 20.58 -1.20
C ALA A 99 8.34 22.07 -1.44
#